data_AF-A0A517WVY8-F1
#
_entry.id   AF-A0A517WVY8-F1
#
_cell.length_a   1.000
_cell.length_b   1.000
_cell.length_c   1.000
_cell.angle_alpha   90.00
_cell.angle_beta   90.00
_cell.angle_gamma   90.00
#
_symmetry.space_group_name_H-M   'P 1'
#
loop_
_entity.id
_entity.type
_entity.pdbx_description
1 polymer ?
#
loop_
_entity_poly.entity_id
_entity_poly.type
_entity_poly.pdbx_seq_one_letter_code
_entity_poly.pdbx_strand_id
1 'polypeptide(L)'
;MLPVDELTLAIDIHARSYKLLRWVSDDVERAFNPRTRSHEFANVADVVLDWVEQHYLNFPIEMRPDRRHLSQFANYFSTYVLTSFDVIDQPGMQLVSSCGCYCPLCWHLMNAGHLKTKKLSKRDKNRAVDLMVDRVTALALEEGIQLKPEAASKIVHDEETRRCAGYSTYGHWLIERMDGYSDGKSILALWREIAWYPTGSPRKFFKLRFKDFRFAEEALIEAMQTALLS
;
A
#
# COMPACT_ATOMS: atom_id res chain seq x y z
N MET A 1 -17.06 -10.82 -1.27
CA MET A 1 -16.77 -9.44 -0.80
C MET A 1 -15.70 -9.36 0.27
N LEU A 2 -14.99 -8.23 0.37
CA LEU A 2 -14.01 -7.95 1.44
C LEU A 2 -14.68 -7.88 2.84
N PRO A 3 -14.15 -8.58 3.86
CA PRO A 3 -14.67 -8.53 5.23
C PRO A 3 -14.56 -7.12 5.83
N VAL A 4 -15.66 -6.62 6.40
CA VAL A 4 -15.79 -5.22 6.85
C VAL A 4 -14.79 -4.88 7.97
N ASP A 5 -14.72 -5.74 8.98
CA ASP A 5 -13.91 -5.50 10.18
C ASP A 5 -12.42 -5.57 9.85
N GLU A 6 -12.00 -6.57 9.06
CA GLU A 6 -10.61 -6.74 8.63
C GLU A 6 -10.15 -5.60 7.73
N LEU A 7 -10.97 -5.20 6.74
CA LEU A 7 -10.61 -4.09 5.85
C LEU A 7 -10.52 -2.77 6.61
N THR A 8 -11.41 -2.53 7.57
CA THR A 8 -11.39 -1.32 8.40
C THR A 8 -10.14 -1.27 9.26
N LEU A 9 -9.78 -2.39 9.90
CA LEU A 9 -8.54 -2.52 10.66
C LEU A 9 -7.31 -2.31 9.76
N ALA A 10 -7.28 -2.94 8.58
CA ALA A 10 -6.18 -2.83 7.63
C ALA A 10 -5.97 -1.39 7.13
N ILE A 11 -7.05 -0.63 6.90
CA ILE A 11 -6.99 0.79 6.54
C ILE A 11 -6.39 1.64 7.68
N ASP A 12 -6.78 1.39 8.94
CA ASP A 12 -6.23 2.10 10.11
C ASP A 12 -4.74 1.77 10.30
N ILE A 13 -4.38 0.48 10.25
CA ILE A 13 -3.00 0.01 10.32
C ILE A 13 -2.16 0.63 9.20
N HIS A 14 -2.65 0.62 7.95
CA HIS A 14 -1.98 1.29 6.83
C HIS A 14 -1.71 2.76 7.11
N ALA A 15 -2.73 3.50 7.58
CA ALA A 15 -2.61 4.93 7.83
C ALA A 15 -1.58 5.24 8.95
N ARG A 16 -1.60 4.48 10.04
CA ARG A 16 -0.65 4.64 11.16
C ARG A 16 0.75 4.21 10.78
N SER A 17 0.89 3.05 10.13
CA SER A 17 2.16 2.50 9.68
C SER A 17 2.86 3.46 8.71
N TYR A 18 2.13 4.06 7.78
CA TYR A 18 2.71 5.05 6.85
C TYR A 18 3.17 6.33 7.56
N LYS A 19 2.43 6.81 8.57
CA LYS A 19 2.87 7.94 9.38
C LYS A 19 4.14 7.61 10.15
N LEU A 20 4.16 6.44 10.80
CA LEU A 20 5.33 5.96 11.53
C LEU A 20 6.54 5.82 10.60
N LEU A 21 6.34 5.27 9.39
CA LEU A 21 7.40 5.12 8.40
C LEU A 21 8.04 6.46 8.02
N ARG A 22 7.21 7.50 7.81
CA ARG A 22 7.72 8.86 7.55
C ARG A 22 8.41 9.48 8.75
N TRP A 23 7.86 9.25 9.95
CA TRP A 23 8.50 9.73 11.18
C TRP A 23 9.87 9.08 11.40
N VAL A 24 9.98 7.76 11.22
CA VAL A 24 11.25 7.04 11.28
C VAL A 24 12.20 7.53 10.20
N SER A 25 11.73 7.80 8.97
CA SER A 25 12.59 8.27 7.89
C SER A 25 13.22 9.64 8.12
N ASP A 26 12.57 10.47 8.93
CA ASP A 26 13.05 11.81 9.28
C ASP A 26 14.02 11.77 10.48
N ASP A 27 13.99 10.70 11.28
CA ASP A 27 14.75 10.56 12.53
C ASP A 27 15.61 9.28 12.58
N VAL A 28 15.99 8.72 11.41
CA VAL A 28 16.71 7.43 11.29
C VAL A 28 17.98 7.41 12.15
N GLU A 29 18.71 8.53 12.21
CA GLU A 29 19.94 8.64 13.00
C GLU A 29 19.72 8.50 14.52
N ARG A 30 18.52 8.81 15.05
CA ARG A 30 18.19 8.68 16.48
C ARG A 30 17.36 7.46 16.81
N ALA A 31 16.46 7.06 15.91
CA ALA A 31 15.47 6.02 16.16
C ALA A 31 15.96 4.60 15.83
N PHE A 32 16.94 4.47 14.92
CA PHE A 32 17.45 3.20 14.43
C PHE A 32 18.96 3.14 14.66
N ASN A 33 19.40 2.79 15.88
CA ASN A 33 20.80 2.44 16.11
C ASN A 33 20.95 0.95 15.72
N PRO A 34 21.45 0.59 14.52
CA PRO A 34 21.34 -0.78 13.98
C PRO A 34 22.32 -1.75 14.66
N ARG A 35 22.93 -1.37 15.78
CA ARG A 35 23.97 -2.14 16.48
C ARG A 35 23.43 -3.32 17.28
N THR A 36 22.12 -3.55 17.29
CA THR A 36 21.50 -4.63 18.06
C THR A 36 20.90 -5.69 17.11
N ARG A 37 21.65 -6.80 16.97
CA ARG A 37 21.17 -8.15 16.62
C ARG A 37 20.67 -8.43 15.19
N SER A 38 21.41 -8.03 14.17
CA SER A 38 21.15 -8.42 12.77
C SER A 38 21.36 -9.91 12.43
N HIS A 39 21.71 -10.77 13.40
CA HIS A 39 22.02 -12.19 13.17
C HIS A 39 21.07 -13.18 13.88
N GLU A 40 20.11 -12.73 14.70
CA GLU A 40 19.24 -13.63 15.49
C GLU A 40 17.84 -13.84 14.91
N PHE A 41 17.41 -13.04 13.92
CA PHE A 41 16.03 -13.08 13.44
C PHE A 41 15.91 -13.73 12.07
N ALA A 42 15.08 -14.76 11.99
CA ALA A 42 14.73 -15.45 10.75
C ALA A 42 13.73 -14.66 9.88
N ASN A 43 12.98 -13.73 10.48
CA ASN A 43 11.91 -12.97 9.82
C ASN A 43 11.98 -11.48 10.19
N VAL A 44 11.88 -10.60 9.18
CA VAL A 44 11.86 -9.13 9.35
C VAL A 44 10.67 -8.67 10.19
N ALA A 45 9.53 -9.36 10.11
CA ALA A 45 8.35 -9.02 10.89
C ALA A 45 8.58 -9.14 12.41
N ASP A 46 9.31 -10.17 12.85
CA ASP A 46 9.64 -10.37 14.27
C ASP A 46 10.56 -9.26 14.79
N VAL A 47 11.53 -8.84 13.98
CA VAL A 47 12.40 -7.68 14.29
C VAL A 47 11.58 -6.41 14.47
N VAL A 48 10.64 -6.17 13.55
CA VAL A 48 9.76 -5.00 13.61
C VAL A 48 8.84 -5.09 14.82
N LEU A 49 8.34 -6.27 15.18
CA LEU A 49 7.49 -6.47 16.35
C LEU A 49 8.23 -6.15 17.64
N ASP A 50 9.42 -6.73 17.84
CA ASP A 50 10.26 -6.47 19.02
C ASP A 50 10.60 -4.98 19.13
N TRP A 51 10.96 -4.33 18.02
CA TRP A 51 11.19 -2.88 17.98
C TRP A 51 9.93 -2.07 18.32
N VAL A 52 8.77 -2.42 17.74
CA VAL A 52 7.49 -1.76 18.03
C VAL A 52 7.14 -1.88 19.51
N GLU A 53 7.34 -3.04 20.12
CA GLU A 53 7.06 -3.28 21.53
C GLU A 53 7.98 -2.46 22.45
N GLN A 54 9.30 -2.50 22.20
CA GLN A 54 10.29 -1.77 22.98
C GLN A 54 10.10 -0.25 22.90
N HIS A 55 9.71 0.26 21.73
CA HIS A 55 9.58 1.70 21.48
C HIS A 55 8.13 2.22 21.48
N TYR A 56 7.15 1.38 21.82
CA TYR A 56 5.72 1.71 21.72
C TYR A 56 5.34 3.04 22.39
N LEU A 57 5.87 3.31 23.59
CA LEU A 57 5.58 4.54 24.35
C LEU A 57 6.32 5.77 23.81
N ASN A 58 7.31 5.60 22.95
CA ASN A 58 8.07 6.67 22.32
C ASN A 58 7.39 7.19 21.04
N PHE A 59 6.52 6.40 20.42
CA PHE A 59 5.80 6.83 19.21
C PHE A 59 4.83 7.97 19.50
N PRO A 60 4.58 8.90 18.56
CA PRO A 60 3.46 9.83 18.66
C PRO A 60 2.10 9.09 18.78
N ILE A 61 1.17 9.63 19.57
CA ILE A 61 -0.10 8.95 19.91
C ILE A 61 -0.90 8.58 18.65
N GLU A 62 -0.90 9.44 17.64
CA GLU A 62 -1.61 9.26 16.37
C GLU A 62 -0.99 8.20 15.44
N MET A 63 0.17 7.67 15.80
CA MET A 63 0.90 6.62 15.08
C MET A 63 0.92 5.29 15.85
N ARG A 64 0.58 5.29 17.14
CA ARG A 64 0.52 4.08 17.97
C ARG A 64 -0.63 3.17 17.50
N PRO A 65 -0.36 1.91 17.11
CA PRO A 65 -1.44 0.92 16.90
C PRO A 65 -2.09 0.51 18.22
N ASP A 66 -3.28 -0.11 18.16
CA ASP A 66 -3.82 -0.82 19.32
C ASP A 66 -2.88 -1.96 19.71
N ARG A 67 -2.63 -2.14 21.01
CA ARG A 67 -1.76 -3.21 21.53
C ARG A 67 -2.24 -4.61 21.19
N ARG A 68 -3.54 -4.80 20.95
CA ARG A 68 -4.09 -6.09 20.50
C ARG A 68 -3.70 -6.43 19.07
N HIS A 69 -3.21 -5.46 18.31
CA HIS A 69 -2.89 -5.58 16.89
C HIS A 69 -1.42 -5.30 16.57
N LEU A 70 -0.51 -5.42 17.55
CA LEU A 70 0.93 -5.16 17.31
C LEU A 70 1.52 -6.12 16.28
N SER A 71 1.13 -7.40 16.29
CA SER A 71 1.61 -8.37 15.32
C SER A 71 1.17 -7.99 13.90
N GLN A 72 -0.11 -7.67 13.70
CA GLN A 72 -0.62 -7.25 12.39
C GLN A 72 0.03 -5.95 11.93
N PHE A 73 0.25 -5.01 12.85
CA PHE A 73 0.93 -3.77 12.55
C PHE A 73 2.38 -3.99 12.15
N ALA A 74 3.13 -4.84 12.87
CA ALA A 74 4.53 -5.14 12.58
C ALA A 74 4.68 -5.88 11.24
N ASN A 75 3.83 -6.88 11.00
CA ASN A 75 3.70 -7.56 9.72
C ASN A 75 3.50 -6.53 8.59
N TYR A 76 2.46 -5.70 8.71
CA TYR A 76 2.14 -4.70 7.71
C TYR A 76 3.27 -3.69 7.51
N PHE A 77 3.87 -3.20 8.58
CA PHE A 77 4.96 -2.23 8.52
C PHE A 77 6.19 -2.82 7.81
N SER A 78 6.56 -4.06 8.12
CA SER A 78 7.69 -4.76 7.49
C SER A 78 7.54 -4.83 5.97
N THR A 79 6.30 -5.00 5.48
CA THR A 79 6.06 -5.07 4.04
C THR A 79 6.40 -3.76 3.32
N TYR A 80 6.40 -2.58 3.95
CA TYR A 80 6.79 -1.34 3.27
C TYR A 80 8.23 -1.36 2.76
N VAL A 81 9.15 -1.95 3.52
CA VAL A 81 10.56 -2.11 3.14
C VAL A 81 10.69 -3.10 1.98
N LEU A 82 9.85 -4.14 1.97
CA LEU A 82 9.83 -5.14 0.90
C LEU A 82 9.18 -4.61 -0.39
N THR A 83 8.04 -3.91 -0.29
CA THR A 83 7.18 -3.57 -1.44
C THR A 83 7.47 -2.19 -2.03
N SER A 84 7.71 -1.19 -1.19
CA SER A 84 7.41 0.20 -1.54
C SER A 84 8.61 1.12 -1.48
N PHE A 85 9.54 0.88 -0.55
CA PHE A 85 10.65 1.80 -0.29
C PHE A 85 11.99 1.08 -0.24
N ASP A 86 13.01 1.71 -0.80
CA ASP A 86 14.41 1.40 -0.55
C ASP A 86 14.91 2.33 0.56
N VAL A 87 15.63 1.77 1.54
CA VAL A 87 16.33 2.55 2.56
C VAL A 87 17.70 2.94 1.98
N ILE A 88 18.01 4.22 1.97
CA ILE A 88 19.27 4.77 1.49
C ILE A 88 20.03 5.33 2.68
N ASP A 89 21.19 4.75 2.97
CA ASP A 89 22.01 5.14 4.12
C ASP A 89 22.48 6.60 4.02
N GLN A 90 22.81 7.05 2.81
CA GLN A 90 23.27 8.42 2.54
C GLN A 90 22.43 9.02 1.41
N PRO A 91 21.25 9.58 1.74
CA PRO A 91 20.29 10.02 0.72
C PRO A 91 20.74 11.29 -0.03
N GLY A 92 21.80 11.97 0.45
CA GLY A 92 22.35 13.17 -0.14
C GLY A 92 21.44 14.38 0.02
N MET A 93 21.59 15.37 -0.86
CA MET A 93 20.74 16.56 -0.88
C MET A 93 19.70 16.45 -2.00
N GLN A 94 18.47 16.84 -1.72
CA GLN A 94 17.41 16.99 -2.71
C GLN A 94 17.03 18.46 -2.85
N LEU A 95 16.81 18.88 -4.10
CA LEU A 95 16.24 20.17 -4.42
C LEU A 95 14.74 20.15 -4.10
N VAL A 96 14.31 20.99 -3.16
CA VAL A 96 12.91 21.11 -2.76
C VAL A 96 12.42 22.51 -3.09
N SER A 97 11.17 22.62 -3.56
CA SER A 97 10.53 23.91 -3.83
C SER A 97 9.19 23.99 -3.13
N SER A 98 9.00 25.04 -2.32
CA SER A 98 7.76 25.28 -1.58
C SER A 98 6.56 25.61 -2.49
N CYS A 99 6.82 26.26 -3.63
CA CYS A 99 5.82 26.60 -4.66
C CYS A 99 5.76 25.58 -5.82
N GLY A 100 6.72 24.65 -5.92
CA GLY A 100 6.90 23.77 -7.09
C GLY A 100 7.48 24.46 -8.34
N CYS A 101 7.76 25.77 -8.25
CA CYS A 101 8.20 26.60 -9.37
C CYS A 101 9.73 26.58 -9.59
N TYR A 102 10.50 25.92 -8.73
CA TYR A 102 11.97 25.69 -8.82
C TYR A 102 12.82 26.91 -9.23
N CYS A 103 12.35 28.14 -8.95
CA CYS A 103 13.10 29.36 -9.20
C CYS A 103 14.12 29.64 -8.08
N PRO A 104 15.17 30.45 -8.32
CA PRO A 104 16.21 30.76 -7.33
C PRO A 104 15.72 31.30 -5.98
N LEU A 105 14.50 31.84 -5.94
CA LEU A 105 13.88 32.36 -4.71
C LEU A 105 13.12 31.30 -3.91
N CYS A 106 12.73 30.19 -4.54
CA CYS A 106 11.85 29.19 -3.93
C CYS A 106 12.47 27.81 -3.82
N TRP A 107 13.60 27.54 -4.46
CA TRP A 107 14.33 26.30 -4.28
C TRP A 107 15.35 26.41 -3.15
N HIS A 108 15.47 25.34 -2.37
CA HIS A 108 16.53 25.16 -1.39
C HIS A 108 16.93 23.69 -1.38
N LEU A 109 18.18 23.43 -0.98
CA LEU A 109 18.66 22.06 -0.77
C LEU A 109 18.26 21.63 0.63
N MET A 110 17.60 20.48 0.72
CA MET A 110 17.33 19.80 1.98
C MET A 110 17.97 18.41 1.95
N ASN A 111 18.25 17.84 3.12
CA ASN A 111 18.57 16.43 3.21
C ASN A 111 17.42 15.63 2.60
N ALA A 112 17.75 14.80 1.61
CA ALA A 112 16.77 13.88 1.06
C ALA A 112 16.38 12.88 2.16
N GLY A 113 15.13 12.43 2.17
CA GLY A 113 14.71 11.39 3.12
C GLY A 113 15.45 10.09 2.86
N HIS A 114 15.72 9.32 3.92
CA HIS A 114 16.33 7.98 3.81
C HIS A 114 15.43 6.97 3.08
N LEU A 115 14.16 7.30 2.82
CA LEU A 115 13.25 6.45 2.07
C LEU A 115 13.08 6.94 0.64
N LYS A 116 13.41 6.08 -0.31
CA LYS A 116 13.13 6.30 -1.73
C LYS A 116 12.07 5.33 -2.21
N THR A 117 11.02 5.84 -2.84
CA THR A 117 10.00 4.98 -3.44
C THR A 117 10.64 4.10 -4.52
N LYS A 118 10.38 2.78 -4.47
CA LYS A 118 10.87 1.83 -5.47
C LYS A 118 10.37 2.21 -6.86
N LYS A 119 11.24 2.10 -7.87
CA LYS A 119 10.85 2.27 -9.28
C LYS A 119 10.07 1.05 -9.77
N LEU A 120 8.89 1.30 -10.34
CA LEU A 120 8.06 0.28 -10.96
C LEU A 120 8.56 -0.05 -12.37
N SER A 121 8.74 -1.33 -12.64
CA SER A 121 9.02 -1.89 -13.96
C SER A 121 7.72 -2.19 -14.72
N LYS A 122 7.83 -2.55 -16.01
CA LYS A 122 6.70 -3.06 -16.79
C LYS A 122 6.15 -4.36 -16.21
N ARG A 123 7.04 -5.24 -15.72
CA ARG A 123 6.67 -6.51 -15.09
C ARG A 123 5.81 -6.29 -13.85
N ASP A 124 6.16 -5.34 -12.99
CA ASP A 124 5.40 -5.04 -11.77
C ASP A 124 3.97 -4.56 -12.09
N LYS A 125 3.83 -3.76 -13.16
CA LYS A 125 2.53 -3.28 -13.63
C LYS A 125 1.69 -4.41 -14.23
N ASN A 126 2.29 -5.28 -15.02
CA ASN A 126 1.60 -6.45 -15.58
C ASN A 126 1.13 -7.39 -14.46
N ARG A 127 2.00 -7.66 -13.48
CA ARG A 127 1.62 -8.47 -12.32
C ARG A 127 0.47 -7.86 -11.53
N ALA A 128 0.44 -6.53 -11.37
CA ALA A 128 -0.70 -5.87 -10.75
C ALA A 128 -2.01 -6.05 -11.55
N VAL A 129 -1.95 -6.10 -12.88
CA VAL A 129 -3.10 -6.45 -13.72
C VAL A 129 -3.52 -7.90 -13.51
N ASP A 130 -2.58 -8.84 -13.46
CA ASP A 130 -2.87 -10.25 -13.18
C ASP A 130 -3.57 -10.40 -11.83
N LEU A 131 -3.06 -9.73 -10.78
CA LEU A 131 -3.70 -9.70 -9.45
C LEU A 131 -5.12 -9.13 -9.50
N MET A 132 -5.38 -8.13 -10.35
CA MET A 132 -6.72 -7.59 -10.54
C MET A 132 -7.66 -8.61 -11.20
N VAL A 133 -7.17 -9.36 -12.18
CA VAL A 133 -7.95 -10.45 -12.82
C VAL A 133 -8.24 -11.54 -11.80
N ASP A 134 -7.22 -11.99 -11.06
CA ASP A 134 -7.35 -13.00 -10.01
C ASP A 134 -8.40 -12.57 -8.96
N ARG A 135 -8.36 -11.31 -8.52
CA ARG A 135 -9.34 -10.79 -7.55
C ARG A 135 -10.75 -10.70 -8.13
N VAL A 136 -10.92 -10.22 -9.35
CA VAL A 136 -12.24 -10.14 -10.01
C VAL A 136 -12.84 -11.54 -10.17
N THR A 137 -12.03 -12.52 -10.56
CA THR A 137 -12.45 -13.93 -10.63
C THR A 137 -12.83 -14.47 -9.26
N ALA A 138 -12.03 -14.20 -8.21
CA ALA A 138 -12.35 -14.62 -6.85
C ALA A 138 -13.65 -13.99 -6.34
N LEU A 139 -13.85 -12.69 -6.57
CA LEU A 139 -15.08 -11.98 -6.22
C LEU A 139 -16.30 -12.57 -6.94
N ALA A 140 -16.17 -12.91 -8.23
CA ALA A 140 -17.24 -13.59 -8.96
C ALA A 140 -17.64 -14.91 -8.29
N LEU A 141 -16.65 -15.73 -7.90
CA LEU A 141 -16.88 -17.00 -7.22
C LEU A 141 -17.54 -16.82 -5.85
N GLU A 142 -17.09 -15.83 -5.07
CA GLU A 142 -17.67 -15.47 -3.76
C GLU A 142 -19.16 -15.11 -3.87
N GLU A 143 -19.55 -14.46 -4.97
CA GLU A 143 -20.94 -14.02 -5.23
C GLU A 143 -21.75 -15.04 -6.05
N GLY A 144 -21.19 -16.23 -6.33
CA GLY A 144 -21.87 -17.28 -7.10
C GLY A 144 -22.05 -16.99 -8.58
N ILE A 145 -21.25 -16.07 -9.15
CA ILE A 145 -21.29 -15.65 -10.55
C ILE A 145 -20.30 -16.50 -11.37
N GLN A 146 -20.80 -17.21 -12.38
CA GLN A 146 -19.97 -18.00 -13.29
C GLN A 146 -19.29 -17.12 -14.35
N LEU A 147 -18.23 -16.44 -13.97
CA LEU A 147 -17.48 -15.55 -14.87
C LEU A 147 -16.40 -16.31 -15.65
N LYS A 148 -16.41 -16.18 -16.99
CA LYS A 148 -15.34 -16.71 -17.85
C LYS A 148 -14.04 -15.90 -17.65
N PRO A 149 -12.85 -16.51 -17.73
CA PRO A 149 -11.57 -15.80 -17.57
C PRO A 149 -11.40 -14.60 -18.51
N GLU A 150 -11.88 -14.71 -19.75
CA GLU A 150 -11.80 -13.62 -20.73
C GLU A 150 -12.68 -12.43 -20.35
N ALA A 151 -13.82 -12.67 -19.69
CA ALA A 151 -14.70 -11.62 -19.21
C ALA A 151 -14.07 -10.88 -18.02
N ALA A 152 -13.44 -11.59 -17.08
CA ALA A 152 -12.68 -10.98 -16.00
C ALA A 152 -11.56 -10.07 -16.53
N SER A 153 -10.81 -10.54 -17.53
CA SER A 153 -9.77 -9.74 -18.19
C SER A 153 -10.35 -8.49 -18.87
N LYS A 154 -11.48 -8.60 -19.56
CA LYS A 154 -12.16 -7.44 -20.16
C LYS A 154 -12.57 -6.40 -19.12
N ILE A 155 -13.17 -6.82 -18.01
CA ILE A 155 -13.54 -5.92 -16.89
C ILE A 155 -12.31 -5.21 -16.33
N VAL A 156 -11.18 -5.89 -16.16
CA VAL A 156 -9.95 -5.25 -15.64
C VAL A 156 -9.33 -4.24 -16.61
N HIS A 157 -9.53 -4.42 -17.92
CA HIS A 157 -8.98 -3.54 -18.95
C HIS A 157 -9.93 -2.41 -19.38
N ASP A 158 -11.19 -2.48 -18.99
CA ASP A 158 -12.20 -1.48 -19.28
C ASP A 158 -12.02 -0.22 -18.42
N GLU A 159 -12.13 0.97 -19.02
CA GLU A 159 -11.80 2.24 -18.34
C GLU A 159 -12.73 2.55 -17.16
N GLU A 160 -14.00 2.16 -17.25
CA GLU A 160 -15.01 2.44 -16.22
C GLU A 160 -14.82 1.55 -15.00
N THR A 161 -14.41 0.30 -15.20
CA THR A 161 -14.34 -0.73 -14.16
C THR A 161 -12.92 -0.98 -13.63
N ARG A 162 -11.88 -0.61 -14.38
CA ARG A 162 -10.46 -0.81 -14.01
C ARG A 162 -10.11 -0.26 -12.63
N ARG A 163 -10.54 0.95 -12.30
CA ARG A 163 -10.24 1.54 -10.99
C ARG A 163 -10.96 0.82 -9.85
N CYS A 164 -12.16 0.31 -10.10
CA CYS A 164 -12.88 -0.52 -9.14
C CYS A 164 -12.15 -1.85 -8.91
N ALA A 165 -11.65 -2.50 -9.97
CA ALA A 165 -10.78 -3.67 -9.86
C ALA A 165 -9.53 -3.36 -9.03
N GLY A 166 -8.90 -2.20 -9.25
CA GLY A 166 -7.79 -1.71 -8.45
C GLY A 166 -8.12 -1.58 -6.96
N TYR A 167 -9.30 -1.03 -6.62
CA TYR A 167 -9.74 -0.92 -5.22
C TYR A 167 -9.99 -2.30 -4.59
N SER A 168 -10.77 -3.17 -5.22
CA SER A 168 -11.05 -4.52 -4.65
C SER A 168 -9.75 -5.29 -4.43
N THR A 169 -8.84 -5.26 -5.40
CA THR A 169 -7.55 -5.96 -5.34
C THR A 169 -6.63 -5.38 -4.29
N TYR A 170 -6.50 -4.05 -4.25
CA TYR A 170 -5.69 -3.41 -3.22
C TYR A 170 -6.27 -3.65 -1.84
N GLY A 171 -7.60 -3.66 -1.68
CA GLY A 171 -8.28 -3.94 -0.42
C GLY A 171 -7.99 -5.34 0.10
N HIS A 172 -8.02 -6.35 -0.78
CA HIS A 172 -7.59 -7.70 -0.43
C HIS A 172 -6.13 -7.72 0.06
N TRP A 173 -5.23 -7.06 -0.67
CA TRP A 173 -3.82 -6.97 -0.28
C TRP A 173 -3.55 -6.11 0.96
N LEU A 174 -4.44 -5.20 1.35
CA LEU A 174 -4.35 -4.53 2.65
C LEU A 174 -4.52 -5.56 3.78
N ILE A 175 -5.46 -6.50 3.61
CA ILE A 175 -5.74 -7.55 4.59
C ILE A 175 -4.58 -8.54 4.65
N GLU A 176 -4.16 -9.10 3.51
CA GLU A 176 -3.05 -10.06 3.42
C GLU A 176 -1.74 -9.54 4.04
N ARG A 177 -1.48 -8.23 3.94
CA ARG A 177 -0.29 -7.61 4.53
C ARG A 177 -0.33 -7.56 6.05
N MET A 178 -1.49 -7.62 6.68
CA MET A 178 -1.59 -7.79 8.14
C MET A 178 -1.05 -9.15 8.58
N ASP A 179 -1.03 -10.14 7.70
CA ASP A 179 -0.43 -11.46 7.94
C ASP A 179 1.03 -11.55 7.43
N GLY A 180 1.57 -10.44 6.93
CA GLY A 180 2.95 -10.31 6.49
C GLY A 180 3.19 -10.69 5.02
N TYR A 181 2.13 -11.05 4.29
CA TYR A 181 2.23 -11.39 2.88
C TYR A 181 2.45 -10.16 1.99
N SER A 182 3.11 -10.38 0.86
CA SER A 182 3.47 -9.32 -0.07
C SER A 182 3.80 -9.87 -1.45
N ASP A 183 3.23 -9.27 -2.50
CA ASP A 183 3.61 -9.52 -3.90
C ASP A 183 4.66 -8.48 -4.39
N GLY A 184 5.33 -7.79 -3.47
CA GLY A 184 6.41 -6.85 -3.77
C GLY A 184 5.92 -5.56 -4.45
N LYS A 185 6.59 -5.17 -5.54
CA LYS A 185 6.35 -3.89 -6.22
C LYS A 185 5.00 -3.83 -6.96
N SER A 186 4.38 -4.97 -7.25
CA SER A 186 3.03 -5.01 -7.85
C SER A 186 2.00 -4.36 -6.92
N ILE A 187 2.15 -4.49 -5.60
CA ILE A 187 1.27 -3.83 -4.61
C ILE A 187 1.42 -2.31 -4.67
N LEU A 188 2.63 -1.79 -4.91
CA LEU A 188 2.86 -0.37 -5.14
C LEU A 188 2.23 0.09 -6.47
N ALA A 189 2.21 -0.77 -7.49
CA ALA A 189 1.51 -0.48 -8.75
C ALA A 189 -0.02 -0.43 -8.55
N LEU A 190 -0.61 -1.35 -7.77
CA LEU A 190 -2.03 -1.32 -7.38
C LEU A 190 -2.38 -0.04 -6.60
N TRP A 191 -1.55 0.37 -5.65
CA TRP A 191 -1.73 1.64 -4.95
C TRP A 191 -1.80 2.83 -5.92
N ARG A 192 -0.89 2.87 -6.91
CA ARG A 192 -0.90 3.95 -7.91
C ARG A 192 -2.15 3.91 -8.79
N GLU A 193 -2.68 2.74 -9.11
CA GLU A 193 -3.92 2.58 -9.88
C GLU A 193 -5.09 3.34 -9.22
N ILE A 194 -5.21 3.28 -7.88
CA ILE A 194 -6.31 3.94 -7.17
C ILE A 194 -6.01 5.39 -6.73
N ALA A 195 -4.74 5.67 -6.39
CA ALA A 195 -4.31 6.92 -5.77
C ALA A 195 -3.82 7.98 -6.77
N TRP A 196 -3.59 7.63 -8.04
CA TRP A 196 -3.09 8.55 -9.07
C TRP A 196 -4.17 8.80 -10.14
N TYR A 197 -4.00 9.88 -10.89
CA TYR A 197 -4.70 10.11 -12.15
C TYR A 197 -4.01 9.34 -13.28
N PRO A 198 -4.75 8.98 -14.35
CA PRO A 198 -4.16 8.38 -15.55
C PRO A 198 -3.04 9.23 -16.17
N THR A 199 -3.11 10.56 -15.98
CA THR A 199 -2.09 11.53 -16.43
C THR A 199 -0.77 11.46 -15.66
N GLY A 200 -0.67 10.61 -14.63
CA GLY A 200 0.57 10.36 -13.90
C GLY A 200 0.83 11.30 -12.73
N SER A 201 -0.19 11.99 -12.21
CA SER A 201 -0.09 12.80 -10.99
C SER A 201 -0.88 12.18 -9.83
N PRO A 202 -0.40 12.27 -8.58
CA PRO A 202 -1.15 11.78 -7.42
C PRO A 202 -2.42 12.61 -7.19
N ARG A 203 -3.49 11.96 -6.74
CA ARG A 203 -4.73 12.64 -6.36
C ARG A 203 -4.52 13.42 -5.07
N LYS A 204 -4.82 14.73 -5.08
CA LYS A 204 -4.68 15.60 -3.91
C LYS A 204 -5.56 15.10 -2.77
N PHE A 205 -5.01 15.06 -1.56
CA PHE A 205 -5.71 14.63 -0.34
C PHE A 205 -6.32 13.21 -0.41
N PHE A 206 -5.77 12.34 -1.25
CA PHE A 206 -6.21 10.95 -1.34
C PHE A 206 -6.10 10.24 0.02
N LYS A 207 -7.19 9.59 0.42
CA LYS A 207 -7.27 8.77 1.63
C LYS A 207 -8.08 7.52 1.31
N LEU A 208 -7.64 6.40 1.84
CA LEU A 208 -8.43 5.17 1.82
C LEU A 208 -9.65 5.33 2.72
N ARG A 209 -10.82 4.96 2.21
CA ARG A 209 -12.07 4.93 2.98
C ARG A 209 -12.80 3.65 2.65
N PHE A 210 -13.31 2.97 3.66
CA PHE A 210 -14.06 1.72 3.50
C PHE A 210 -15.13 1.80 2.38
N LYS A 211 -15.90 2.90 2.36
CA LYS A 211 -16.94 3.14 1.33
C LYS A 211 -16.44 3.10 -0.11
N ASP A 212 -15.19 3.48 -0.36
CA ASP A 212 -14.63 3.49 -1.71
C ASP A 212 -14.36 2.04 -2.20
N PHE A 213 -13.97 1.15 -1.29
CA PHE A 213 -13.84 -0.29 -1.57
C PHE A 213 -15.20 -0.96 -1.75
N ARG A 214 -16.16 -0.61 -0.90
CA ARG A 214 -17.52 -1.17 -0.97
C ARG A 214 -18.19 -0.84 -2.30
N PHE A 215 -18.16 0.44 -2.68
CA PHE A 215 -18.65 0.90 -3.98
C PHE A 215 -17.96 0.17 -5.14
N ALA A 216 -16.64 -0.03 -5.04
CA ALA A 216 -15.88 -0.72 -6.07
C ALA A 216 -16.32 -2.18 -6.25
N GLU A 217 -16.51 -2.95 -5.17
CA GLU A 217 -16.99 -4.33 -5.28
C GLU A 217 -18.43 -4.40 -5.83
N GLU A 218 -19.31 -3.50 -5.42
CA GLU A 218 -20.69 -3.43 -5.95
C GLU A 218 -20.70 -3.15 -7.46
N ALA A 219 -19.91 -2.17 -7.92
CA ALA A 219 -19.80 -1.84 -9.35
C ALA A 219 -19.19 -2.99 -10.16
N LEU A 220 -18.22 -3.73 -9.60
CA LEU A 220 -17.67 -4.90 -10.27
C LEU A 220 -18.69 -6.02 -10.40
N ILE A 221 -19.48 -6.29 -9.35
CA ILE A 221 -20.54 -7.30 -9.37
C ILE A 221 -21.57 -6.98 -10.45
N GLU A 222 -22.00 -5.71 -10.55
CA GLU A 222 -22.93 -5.24 -11.60
C GLU A 222 -22.34 -5.45 -13.01
N ALA A 223 -21.06 -5.11 -13.20
CA ALA A 223 -20.37 -5.32 -14.48
C ALA A 223 -20.27 -6.81 -14.85
N MET A 224 -19.99 -7.69 -13.88
CA MET A 224 -19.94 -9.13 -14.08
C MET A 224 -21.31 -9.70 -14.48
N GLN A 225 -22.39 -9.26 -13.84
CA GLN A 225 -23.76 -9.67 -14.18
C GLN A 225 -24.14 -9.22 -15.59
N THR A 226 -23.77 -7.99 -15.97
CA THR A 226 -24.02 -7.47 -17.32
C THR A 226 -23.26 -8.27 -18.38
N ALA A 227 -22.01 -8.65 -18.10
CA ALA A 227 -21.19 -9.45 -19.00
C ALA A 227 -21.71 -10.89 -19.23
N LEU A 228 -22.61 -11.39 -18.39
CA LEU A 228 -23.29 -12.68 -18.60
C LEU A 228 -24.46 -12.58 -19.57
N LEU A 229 -25.03 -11.38 -19.75
CA LEU A 229 -26.18 -11.14 -20.62
C LEU A 229 -25.76 -10.81 -22.06
N SER A 230 -24.48 -10.47 -22.27
CA SER A 230 -23.87 -10.15 -23.57
C SER A 230 -23.22 -11.36 -24.23
#